data_AF-A0A1Z4JJS7-F1
#
_entry.id   AF-A0A1Z4JJS7-F1
#
_cell.length_a   1.000
_cell.length_b   1.000
_cell.length_c   1.000
_cell.angle_alpha   90.00
_cell.angle_beta   90.00
_cell.angle_gamma   90.00
#
_symmetry.space_group_name_H-M   'P 1'
#
loop_
_entity.id
_entity.type
_entity.pdbx_description
1 polymer ?
#
loop_
_entity_poly.entity_id
_entity_poly.type
_entity_poly.pdbx_seq_one_letter_code
_entity_poly.pdbx_strand_id
1 'polypeptide(L)'
;MVKGKLTVEAINERLRSANVGVAVRQKGNRLYLRATLPPKPNSHKIQFHQQDVSLKIYANPAGLERAEAEARKLGALIACKEFDWQLYLDREENSDIATCQA
;
A
#
# COMPACT_ATOMS: atom_id res chain seq x y z
N MET A 1 -26.04 5.83 9.05
CA MET A 1 -25.05 4.73 8.99
C MET A 1 -23.97 5.02 10.01
N VAL A 2 -24.00 4.37 11.17
CA VAL A 2 -22.90 4.47 12.13
C VAL A 2 -21.74 3.70 11.53
N LYS A 3 -20.75 4.41 10.97
CA LYS A 3 -19.47 3.80 10.61
C LYS A 3 -18.87 3.28 11.91
N GLY A 4 -19.05 1.99 12.18
CA GLY A 4 -18.42 1.33 13.32
C GLY A 4 -16.93 1.66 13.31
N LYS A 5 -16.36 1.89 14.49
CA LYS A 5 -14.97 2.34 14.69
C LYS A 5 -14.03 1.57 13.77
N LEU A 6 -13.57 2.20 12.69
CA LEU A 6 -12.69 1.58 11.73
C LEU A 6 -11.27 1.61 12.33
N THR A 7 -10.77 0.45 12.72
CA THR A 7 -9.41 0.28 13.23
C THR A 7 -8.60 -0.56 12.24
N VAL A 8 -7.28 -0.42 12.31
CA VAL A 8 -6.35 -1.24 11.50
C VAL A 8 -6.55 -2.73 11.77
N GLU A 9 -6.82 -3.10 13.02
CA GLU A 9 -7.09 -4.47 13.44
C GLU A 9 -8.36 -5.03 12.79
N ALA A 10 -9.47 -4.29 12.85
CA ALA A 10 -10.73 -4.69 12.21
C ALA A 10 -10.58 -4.85 10.69
N ILE A 11 -9.79 -3.99 10.04
CA ILE A 11 -9.47 -4.13 8.61
C ILE A 11 -8.66 -5.41 8.36
N ASN A 12 -7.64 -5.68 9.16
CA ASN A 12 -6.82 -6.88 9.01
C ASN A 12 -7.61 -8.17 9.23
N GLU A 13 -8.56 -8.17 10.16
CA GLU A 13 -9.49 -9.28 10.34
C GLU A 13 -10.34 -9.52 9.09
N ARG A 14 -10.95 -8.45 8.53
CA ARG A 14 -11.71 -8.53 7.27
C ARG A 14 -10.88 -9.05 6.11
N LEU A 15 -9.64 -8.56 5.96
CA LEU A 15 -8.72 -9.00 4.92
C LEU A 15 -8.36 -10.48 5.09
N ARG A 16 -8.13 -10.93 6.32
CA ARG A 16 -7.88 -12.35 6.63
C ARG A 16 -9.09 -13.22 6.32
N SER A 17 -10.30 -12.79 6.68
CA SER A 17 -11.54 -13.51 6.33
C SER A 17 -11.75 -13.61 4.83
N ALA A 18 -11.26 -12.65 4.06
CA ALA A 18 -11.28 -12.65 2.60
C ALA A 18 -10.08 -13.40 1.97
N ASN A 19 -9.23 -14.06 2.76
CA ASN A 19 -8.00 -14.74 2.32
C ASN A 19 -7.03 -13.84 1.52
N VAL A 20 -7.02 -12.54 1.83
CA VAL A 20 -6.10 -11.59 1.22
C VAL A 20 -4.75 -11.67 1.93
N GLY A 21 -3.69 -12.02 1.20
CA GLY A 21 -2.30 -12.12 1.70
C GLY A 21 -1.61 -10.79 2.01
N VAL A 22 -2.38 -9.74 2.28
CA VAL A 22 -1.92 -8.36 2.52
C VAL A 22 -2.48 -7.87 3.84
N ALA A 23 -1.63 -7.21 4.65
CA ALA A 23 -2.03 -6.59 5.91
C ALA A 23 -1.80 -5.08 5.88
N VAL A 24 -2.69 -4.32 6.52
CA VAL A 24 -2.50 -2.88 6.75
C VAL A 24 -1.70 -2.68 8.04
N ARG A 25 -0.69 -1.80 8.00
CA ARG A 25 0.09 -1.36 9.15
C ARG A 25 0.07 0.15 9.26
N GLN A 26 -0.10 0.65 10.47
CA GLN A 26 0.10 2.05 10.80
C GLN A 26 1.50 2.24 11.37
N LYS A 27 2.27 3.18 10.83
CA LYS A 27 3.52 3.66 11.43
C LYS A 27 3.40 5.15 11.64
N GLY A 28 3.36 5.56 12.91
CA GLY A 28 3.02 6.94 13.29
C GLY A 28 1.67 7.35 12.72
N ASN A 29 1.67 8.42 11.92
CA ASN A 29 0.46 8.95 11.31
C ASN A 29 0.19 8.43 9.90
N ARG A 30 1.01 7.51 9.36
CA ARG A 30 0.89 7.02 7.98
C ARG A 30 0.52 5.54 7.90
N LEU A 31 -0.19 5.18 6.83
CA LEU A 31 -0.60 3.81 6.54
C LEU A 31 0.31 3.15 5.49
N TYR A 32 0.56 1.87 5.71
CA TYR A 32 1.43 1.00 4.92
C TYR A 32 0.71 -0.31 4.65
N LEU A 33 1.01 -0.94 3.51
CA LEU A 33 0.60 -2.30 3.19
C LEU A 33 1.78 -3.24 3.36
N ARG A 34 1.63 -4.31 4.12
CA ARG A 34 2.62 -5.37 4.27
C ARG A 34 2.19 -6.58 3.47
N ALA A 35 3.01 -6.99 2.52
CA ALA A 35 2.78 -8.16 1.68
C ALA A 35 4.11 -8.85 1.33
N THR A 36 4.05 -10.11 0.92
CA THR A 36 5.19 -10.79 0.31
C THR A 36 5.24 -10.39 -1.16
N LEU A 37 6.23 -9.58 -1.53
CA LEU A 37 6.36 -9.01 -2.86
C LEU A 37 7.67 -9.47 -3.52
N PRO A 38 7.72 -9.49 -4.86
CA PRO A 38 8.98 -9.71 -5.57
C PRO A 38 10.01 -8.64 -5.17
N PRO A 39 11.31 -8.93 -5.30
CA PRO A 39 12.34 -7.96 -5.01
C PRO A 39 12.14 -6.68 -5.84
N LYS A 40 12.48 -5.53 -5.25
CA LYS A 40 12.43 -4.27 -5.98
C LYS A 40 13.47 -4.28 -7.12
N PRO A 41 13.17 -3.67 -8.28
CA PRO A 41 14.06 -3.68 -9.44
C PRO A 41 15.46 -3.13 -9.14
N ASN A 42 15.59 -2.19 -8.21
CA ASN A 42 16.87 -1.59 -7.81
C ASN A 42 17.47 -2.18 -6.52
N SER A 43 16.97 -3.34 -6.05
CA SER A 43 17.47 -3.97 -4.82
C SER A 43 18.37 -5.16 -5.13
N HIS A 44 19.43 -5.34 -4.33
CA HIS A 44 20.32 -6.51 -4.39
C HIS A 44 19.66 -7.84 -3.97
N LYS A 45 18.37 -7.82 -3.61
CA LYS A 45 17.66 -9.02 -3.16
C LYS A 45 17.14 -9.80 -4.36
N ILE A 46 17.33 -11.11 -4.33
CA ILE A 46 16.95 -12.01 -5.43
C ILE A 46 15.62 -12.73 -5.13
N GLN A 47 15.26 -12.85 -3.86
CA GLN A 47 14.10 -13.62 -3.42
C GLN A 47 12.91 -12.75 -3.00
N PHE A 48 11.72 -13.34 -3.12
CA PHE A 48 10.49 -12.80 -2.57
C PHE A 48 10.63 -12.63 -1.07
N HIS A 49 10.21 -11.48 -0.56
CA HIS A 49 10.28 -11.21 0.87
C HIS A 49 9.16 -10.28 1.29
N GLN A 50 8.88 -10.27 2.60
CA GLN A 50 7.91 -9.37 3.16
C GLN A 50 8.42 -7.92 3.06
N GLN A 51 7.60 -7.07 2.45
CA GLN A 51 7.90 -5.67 2.23
C GLN A 51 6.72 -4.82 2.70
N ASP A 52 7.04 -3.62 3.21
CA ASP A 52 6.06 -2.60 3.53
C ASP A 52 6.02 -1.59 2.36
N VAL A 53 4.85 -1.43 1.75
CA VAL A 53 4.57 -0.43 0.71
C VAL A 53 3.87 0.76 1.36
N SER A 54 4.44 1.95 1.20
CA SER A 54 3.85 3.19 1.73
C SER A 54 2.69 3.63 0.85
N LEU A 55 1.50 3.80 1.42
CA LEU A 55 0.36 4.40 0.71
C LEU A 55 0.41 5.93 0.71
N LYS A 56 1.34 6.54 1.47
CA LYS A 56 1.45 7.99 1.69
C LYS A 56 0.17 8.68 2.23
N ILE A 57 -0.81 7.91 2.67
CA ILE A 57 -2.04 8.42 3.27
C ILE A 57 -1.95 8.45 4.80
N TYR A 58 -2.69 9.37 5.40
CA TYR A 58 -2.79 9.49 6.85
C TYR A 58 -3.72 8.42 7.45
N ALA A 59 -3.46 8.05 8.71
CA ALA A 59 -4.27 7.14 9.50
C ALA A 59 -5.57 7.79 10.03
N ASN A 60 -6.35 8.38 9.13
CA ASN A 60 -7.69 8.89 9.41
C ASN A 60 -8.76 7.89 8.89
N PRO A 61 -10.04 8.02 9.27
CA PRO A 61 -11.06 7.06 8.88
C PRO A 61 -11.18 6.86 7.36
N ALA A 62 -11.09 7.94 6.57
CA ALA A 62 -11.11 7.86 5.11
C ALA A 62 -9.86 7.16 4.54
N GLY A 63 -8.70 7.40 5.14
CA GLY A 63 -7.44 6.75 4.80
C GLY A 63 -7.45 5.26 5.13
N LEU A 64 -8.10 4.86 6.21
CA LEU A 64 -8.31 3.46 6.57
C LEU A 64 -9.23 2.75 5.57
N GLU A 65 -10.33 3.37 5.14
CA GLU A 65 -11.19 2.83 4.07
C GLU A 65 -10.42 2.66 2.76
N ARG A 66 -9.62 3.67 2.39
CA ARG A 66 -8.76 3.60 1.20
C ARG A 66 -7.70 2.52 1.33
N ALA A 67 -7.07 2.37 2.50
CA ALA A 67 -6.07 1.33 2.73
C ALA A 67 -6.66 -0.07 2.61
N GLU A 68 -7.88 -0.30 3.09
CA GLU A 68 -8.59 -1.57 2.91
C GLU A 68 -8.82 -1.87 1.42
N ALA A 69 -9.30 -0.89 0.65
CA ALA A 69 -9.52 -1.06 -0.78
C ALA A 69 -8.21 -1.35 -1.54
N GLU A 70 -7.14 -0.61 -1.25
CA GLU A 70 -5.82 -0.82 -1.86
C GLU A 70 -5.22 -2.17 -1.47
N ALA A 71 -5.42 -2.64 -0.24
CA ALA A 71 -4.97 -3.97 0.19
C ALA A 71 -5.64 -5.08 -0.62
N ARG A 72 -6.95 -4.97 -0.91
CA ARG A 72 -7.67 -5.93 -1.76
C ARG A 72 -7.18 -5.91 -3.20
N LYS A 73 -6.97 -4.72 -3.78
CA LYS A 73 -6.40 -4.57 -5.13
C LYS A 73 -5.02 -5.21 -5.22
N LEU A 74 -4.14 -4.88 -4.28
CA LEU A 74 -2.78 -5.44 -4.21
C LEU A 74 -2.84 -6.97 -4.07
N GLY A 75 -3.72 -7.48 -3.20
CA GLY A 75 -3.94 -8.92 -3.05
C GLY A 75 -4.36 -9.61 -4.34
N ALA A 76 -5.28 -9.00 -5.10
CA ALA A 76 -5.70 -9.51 -6.40
C ALA A 76 -4.54 -9.54 -7.41
N LEU A 77 -3.75 -8.47 -7.50
CA LEU A 77 -2.57 -8.42 -8.38
C LEU A 77 -1.53 -9.49 -8.05
N ILE A 78 -1.27 -9.73 -6.76
CA ILE A 78 -0.37 -10.80 -6.30
C ILE A 78 -0.93 -12.17 -6.68
N ALA A 79 -2.24 -12.40 -6.49
CA ALA A 79 -2.89 -13.66 -6.83
C ALA A 79 -2.85 -13.95 -8.34
N CYS A 80 -3.02 -12.91 -9.17
CA CYS A 80 -2.91 -13.01 -10.63
C CYS A 80 -1.45 -13.11 -11.13
N LYS A 81 -0.45 -12.93 -10.26
CA LYS A 81 0.98 -12.81 -10.62
C LYS A 81 1.26 -11.64 -11.58
N GLU A 82 0.41 -10.61 -11.56
CA GLU A 82 0.51 -9.40 -12.39
C GLU A 82 0.99 -8.19 -11.58
N PHE A 83 1.57 -8.43 -10.41
CA PHE A 83 2.07 -7.36 -9.57
C PHE A 83 3.24 -6.64 -10.26
N ASP A 84 3.09 -5.32 -10.43
CA ASP A 84 4.12 -4.42 -10.94
C ASP A 84 4.47 -3.34 -9.90
N TRP A 85 5.77 -3.19 -9.65
CA TRP A 85 6.30 -2.15 -8.78
C TRP A 85 6.06 -0.74 -9.33
N GLN A 86 5.95 -0.54 -10.64
CA GLN A 86 5.70 0.79 -11.24
C GLN A 86 4.40 1.44 -10.77
N LEU A 87 3.42 0.65 -10.31
CA LEU A 87 2.16 1.15 -9.77
C LEU A 87 2.31 1.77 -8.37
N TYR A 88 3.40 1.45 -7.66
CA TYR A 88 3.61 1.81 -6.26
C TYR A 88 4.92 2.57 -6.02
N LEU A 89 5.87 2.49 -6.95
CA LEU A 89 6.96 3.43 -7.06
C LEU A 89 6.34 4.69 -7.66
N ASP A 90 6.38 5.80 -6.94
CA ASP A 90 6.08 7.07 -7.58
C ASP A 90 6.98 7.15 -8.81
N ARG A 91 6.40 7.34 -10.00
CA ARG A 91 7.10 8.16 -10.96
C ARG A 91 7.40 9.42 -10.19
N GLU A 92 8.67 9.74 -10.00
CA GLU A 92 9.05 11.07 -9.56
C GLU A 92 8.18 12.02 -10.36
N GLU A 93 7.20 12.63 -9.70
CA GLU A 93 6.51 13.76 -10.26
C GLU A 93 7.66 14.74 -10.39
N ASN A 94 8.19 14.82 -11.61
CA ASN A 94 8.99 15.94 -12.05
C ASN A 94 8.18 17.16 -11.63
N SER A 95 8.50 17.70 -10.46
CA SER A 95 8.39 19.13 -10.29
C SER A 95 9.44 19.68 -11.24
N ASP A 96 9.04 19.80 -12.50
CA ASP A 96 9.58 20.80 -13.39
C ASP A 96 9.48 22.10 -12.59
N ILE A 97 10.56 22.46 -11.91
CA ILE A 97 10.78 23.83 -11.51
C ILE A 97 11.03 24.54 -12.83
N ALA A 98 9.94 24.91 -13.50
CA ALA A 98 9.94 25.98 -14.46
C ALA A 98 10.28 27.25 -13.67
N THR A 99 11.57 27.45 -13.40
CA THR A 99 12.10 28.76 -13.03
C THR A 99 11.96 29.63 -14.26
N CYS A 100 10.91 30.45 -14.27
CA CYS A 100 10.81 31.61 -15.13
C CYS A 100 11.98 32.57 -14.85
N GLN A 101 12.60 33.01 -15.95
CA GLN A 101 13.16 34.35 -16.17
C GLN A 101 14.49 34.74 -15.49
N ALA A 102 15.47 35.06 -16.34
CA ALA A 102 16.31 36.24 -16.21
C ALA A 102 16.34 36.95 -17.58
#